data_AF-A0A5J4V0G1-F1
#
_entry.id   AF-A0A5J4V0G1-F1
#
_cell.length_a   1.000
_cell.length_b   1.000
_cell.length_c   1.000
_cell.angle_alpha   90.00
_cell.angle_beta   90.00
_cell.angle_gamma   90.00
#
_symmetry.space_group_name_H-M   'P 1'
#
loop_
_entity.id
_entity.type
_entity.pdbx_description
1 polymer ?
#
loop_
_entity_poly.entity_id
_entity_poly.type
_entity_poly.pdbx_seq_one_letter_code
_entity_poly.pdbx_strand_id
1 'polypeptide(L)'
;MKRHMEKCKKNNGKIVKKVILAKFARPFVPHILNNITNKYLFVNNREIEFKPIEYNITNDIETFEKFIQQNYGEDSTVISYFIAYCIASTVKNKSGIHSFCYDIRQADFLDQWLNQVFEEAKQIKKDNKYEDESIPQHFEVSVFGFHSTKFDVSFVFKNLKSKNWRIIKHIDSGTVAKQIIVRHKVTHIQLRFVDAQIYCTKMTLKSFVRDIGGGTMQKGRFPYEYININNYATELDKSEPFPGEAFNNKLKNKSIS
;
A
#
# COMPACT_ATOMS: atom_id res chain seq x y z
N MET A 1 7.88 10.28 -46.92
CA MET A 1 8.48 11.40 -47.69
C MET A 1 8.02 12.79 -47.25
N LYS A 2 6.71 13.08 -47.20
CA LYS A 2 6.14 14.41 -46.87
C LYS A 2 6.67 15.05 -45.57
N ARG A 3 6.66 14.31 -44.44
CA ARG A 3 7.21 14.77 -43.14
C ARG A 3 8.71 15.09 -43.17
N HIS A 4 9.49 14.40 -44.00
CA HIS A 4 10.93 14.66 -44.13
C HIS A 4 11.17 15.98 -44.88
N MET A 5 10.44 16.22 -45.98
CA MET A 5 10.55 17.45 -46.78
C MET A 5 10.15 18.70 -45.98
N GLU A 6 9.12 18.63 -45.14
CA GLU A 6 8.73 19.73 -44.24
C GLU A 6 9.84 20.05 -43.20
N LYS A 7 10.47 19.02 -42.65
CA LYS A 7 11.56 19.16 -41.67
C LYS A 7 12.82 19.75 -42.30
N CYS A 8 13.13 19.37 -43.54
CA CYS A 8 14.25 19.93 -44.31
C CYS A 8 14.01 21.38 -44.72
N LYS A 9 12.77 21.75 -45.11
CA LYS A 9 12.39 23.15 -45.35
C LYS A 9 12.58 24.02 -44.10
N LYS A 10 12.16 23.55 -42.93
CA LYS A 10 12.35 24.25 -41.64
C LYS A 10 13.82 24.45 -41.26
N ASN A 11 14.72 23.59 -41.73
CA ASN A 11 16.15 23.68 -41.44
C ASN A 11 16.94 24.35 -42.59
N ASN A 12 16.28 25.01 -43.54
CA ASN A 12 16.87 25.62 -44.74
C ASN A 12 17.82 24.68 -45.49
N GLY A 13 17.48 23.39 -45.56
CA GLY A 13 18.32 22.37 -46.22
C GLY A 13 19.62 22.02 -45.47
N LYS A 14 19.89 22.60 -44.29
CA LYS A 14 21.09 22.27 -43.50
C LYS A 14 20.88 20.97 -42.72
N ILE A 15 21.87 20.08 -42.80
CA ILE A 15 21.90 18.84 -42.00
C ILE A 15 22.22 19.22 -40.55
N VAL A 16 21.22 19.12 -39.68
CA VAL A 16 21.40 19.33 -38.24
C VAL A 16 21.94 18.03 -37.63
N LYS A 17 23.25 17.96 -37.39
CA LYS A 17 23.86 16.89 -36.59
C LYS A 17 23.54 17.13 -35.11
N LYS A 18 22.50 16.48 -34.60
CA LYS A 18 22.25 16.43 -33.14
C LYS A 18 22.86 15.15 -32.58
N VAL A 19 23.69 15.27 -31.56
CA VAL A 19 24.07 14.12 -30.73
C VAL A 19 22.80 13.67 -30.00
N ILE A 20 22.25 12.54 -30.42
CA ILE A 20 21.16 11.88 -29.70
C ILE A 20 21.85 10.84 -28.82
N LEU A 21 21.97 11.15 -27.53
CA LEU A 21 22.38 10.13 -26.57
C LEU A 21 21.36 9.00 -26.61
N ALA A 22 21.83 7.77 -26.73
CA ALA A 22 20.96 6.60 -26.66
C ALA A 22 20.17 6.66 -25.35
N LYS A 23 18.85 6.64 -25.44
CA LYS A 23 17.98 6.53 -24.26
C LYS A 23 18.06 5.08 -23.80
N PHE A 24 18.97 4.80 -22.87
CA PHE A 24 18.96 3.52 -22.17
C PHE A 24 17.72 3.44 -21.29
N ALA A 25 17.06 2.28 -21.29
CA ALA A 25 16.02 2.00 -20.31
C ALA A 25 16.66 2.07 -18.92
N ARG A 26 16.27 3.09 -18.13
CA ARG A 26 16.67 3.13 -16.73
C ARG A 26 15.78 2.16 -15.95
N PRO A 27 16.34 1.33 -15.07
CA PRO A 27 15.51 0.58 -14.15
C PRO A 27 14.65 1.57 -13.35
N PHE A 28 13.36 1.25 -13.17
CA PHE A 28 12.45 2.09 -12.41
C PHE A 28 12.77 1.95 -10.92
N VAL A 29 13.77 2.71 -10.46
CA VAL A 29 14.23 2.71 -9.07
C VAL A 29 14.07 4.11 -8.47
N PRO A 30 12.82 4.63 -8.38
CA PRO A 30 12.57 6.01 -7.95
C PRO A 30 13.09 6.29 -6.53
N HIS A 31 13.20 5.26 -5.68
CA HIS A 31 13.74 5.37 -4.33
C HIS A 31 15.26 5.56 -4.25
N ILE A 32 15.98 5.35 -5.36
CA ILE A 32 17.40 5.71 -5.51
C ILE A 32 17.52 6.98 -6.35
N LEU A 33 16.96 6.97 -7.56
CA LEU A 33 17.21 8.01 -8.56
C LEU A 33 16.55 9.37 -8.24
N ASN A 34 15.45 9.37 -7.49
CA ASN A 34 14.72 10.59 -7.11
C ASN A 34 14.80 10.88 -5.60
N ASN A 35 15.69 10.20 -4.87
CA ASN A 35 15.84 10.40 -3.45
C ASN A 35 16.79 11.57 -3.18
N ILE A 36 16.24 12.66 -2.65
CA ILE A 36 16.99 13.89 -2.37
C ILE A 36 18.13 13.65 -1.38
N THR A 37 17.92 12.78 -0.39
CA THR A 37 18.93 12.39 0.59
C THR A 37 20.08 11.67 -0.09
N ASN A 38 19.77 10.63 -0.89
CA ASN A 38 20.80 9.87 -1.59
C ASN A 38 21.65 10.78 -2.50
N LYS A 39 20.99 11.65 -3.28
CA LYS A 39 21.67 12.63 -4.14
C LYS A 39 22.56 13.59 -3.33
N TYR A 40 22.06 14.09 -2.20
CA TYR A 40 22.83 14.99 -1.34
C TYR A 40 24.07 14.30 -0.79
N LEU A 41 23.92 13.10 -0.22
CA LEU A 41 25.04 12.35 0.36
C LEU A 41 26.10 12.03 -0.70
N PHE A 42 25.67 11.61 -1.90
CA PHE A 42 26.57 11.31 -3.01
C PHE A 42 27.39 12.54 -3.47
N VAL A 43 26.75 13.70 -3.65
CA VAL A 43 27.45 14.92 -4.12
C VAL A 43 28.44 15.46 -3.08
N ASN A 44 28.25 15.13 -1.80
CA ASN A 44 29.10 15.59 -0.70
C ASN A 44 30.11 14.52 -0.21
N ASN A 45 30.24 13.37 -0.90
CA ASN A 45 31.08 12.24 -0.47
C ASN A 45 30.73 11.72 0.95
N ARG A 46 29.44 11.72 1.30
CA ARG A 46 28.88 11.30 2.59
C ARG A 46 28.06 10.01 2.46
N GLU A 47 28.33 9.16 1.47
CA GLU A 47 27.53 7.96 1.17
C GLU A 47 27.50 6.96 2.31
N ILE A 48 28.58 6.91 3.12
CA ILE A 48 28.68 6.04 4.30
C ILE A 48 27.61 6.35 5.36
N GLU A 49 27.01 7.54 5.31
CA GLU A 49 25.97 7.97 6.24
C GLU A 49 24.58 7.59 5.77
N PHE A 50 24.43 7.02 4.57
CA PHE A 50 23.13 6.61 4.07
C PHE A 50 22.49 5.54 4.96
N LYS A 51 21.32 5.85 5.50
CA LYS A 51 20.47 4.94 6.27
C LYS A 51 19.20 4.61 5.47
N PRO A 52 18.86 3.32 5.28
CA PRO A 52 17.57 2.94 4.73
C PRO A 52 16.44 3.32 5.70
N ILE A 53 15.21 3.39 5.20
CA ILE A 53 14.04 3.55 6.06
C ILE A 53 13.83 2.25 6.84
N GLU A 54 13.95 2.30 8.16
CA GLU A 54 13.88 1.12 9.04
C GLU A 54 12.46 0.91 9.60
N TYR A 55 11.77 2.01 9.87
CA TYR A 55 10.49 2.03 10.58
C TYR A 55 9.33 2.26 9.61
N ASN A 56 8.29 1.45 9.75
CA ASN A 56 7.16 1.39 8.82
C ASN A 56 5.90 0.87 9.49
N ILE A 57 4.79 0.96 8.77
CA ILE A 57 3.51 0.37 9.16
C ILE A 57 3.17 -0.70 8.13
N THR A 58 2.71 -1.86 8.57
CA THR A 58 2.07 -2.86 7.71
C THR A 58 0.58 -2.94 8.02
N ASN A 59 -0.24 -3.34 7.05
CA ASN A 59 -1.66 -3.54 7.26
C ASN A 59 -2.20 -4.74 6.50
N ASP A 60 -3.31 -5.26 6.99
CA ASP A 60 -4.04 -6.39 6.43
C ASP A 60 -5.54 -6.16 6.65
N ILE A 61 -6.36 -6.50 5.67
CA ILE A 61 -7.81 -6.25 5.71
C ILE A 61 -8.54 -7.57 5.52
N GLU A 62 -9.46 -7.85 6.43
CA GLU A 62 -10.33 -9.00 6.34
C GLU A 62 -11.72 -8.56 5.86
N THR A 63 -12.29 -9.33 4.93
CA THR A 63 -13.56 -9.02 4.27
C THR A 63 -14.48 -10.24 4.24
N PHE A 64 -15.80 -10.01 4.21
CA PHE A 64 -16.77 -11.04 3.86
C PHE A 64 -17.54 -10.65 2.59
N GLU A 65 -18.08 -11.65 1.91
CA GLU A 65 -18.87 -11.47 0.69
C GLU A 65 -20.34 -11.21 1.02
N LYS A 66 -20.92 -10.20 0.37
CA LYS A 66 -22.35 -9.89 0.36
C LYS A 66 -22.91 -10.17 -1.03
N PHE A 67 -23.69 -11.23 -1.15
CA PHE A 67 -24.43 -11.56 -2.37
C PHE A 67 -25.56 -10.56 -2.61
N ILE A 68 -25.67 -10.06 -3.84
CA ILE A 68 -26.68 -9.05 -4.22
C ILE A 68 -27.36 -9.34 -5.57
N GLN A 69 -26.72 -10.06 -6.49
CA GLN A 69 -27.26 -10.41 -7.82
C GLN A 69 -28.03 -9.26 -8.50
N GLN A 70 -27.38 -8.08 -8.59
CA GLN A 70 -28.02 -6.86 -9.08
C GLN A 70 -27.65 -6.60 -10.54
N ASN A 71 -28.66 -6.48 -11.40
CA ASN A 71 -28.46 -6.08 -12.79
C ASN A 71 -28.26 -4.57 -12.92
N TYR A 72 -27.31 -4.17 -13.75
CA TYR A 72 -27.03 -2.80 -14.15
C TYR A 72 -27.10 -2.70 -15.68
N GLY A 73 -28.22 -2.20 -16.19
CA GLY A 73 -28.51 -2.22 -17.63
C GLY A 73 -28.81 -3.63 -18.15
N GLU A 74 -28.72 -3.81 -19.46
CA GLU A 74 -29.08 -5.08 -20.12
C GLU A 74 -27.95 -6.12 -20.07
N ASP A 75 -26.69 -5.68 -20.04
CA ASP A 75 -25.52 -6.56 -20.25
C ASP A 75 -24.62 -6.75 -19.02
N SER A 76 -24.98 -6.19 -17.86
CA SER A 76 -24.10 -6.29 -16.69
C SER A 76 -24.84 -6.66 -15.41
N THR A 77 -24.26 -7.60 -14.65
CA THR A 77 -24.77 -8.08 -13.37
C THR A 77 -23.64 -8.05 -12.36
N VAL A 78 -23.87 -7.40 -11.22
CA VAL A 78 -23.00 -7.51 -10.07
C VAL A 78 -23.49 -8.64 -9.19
N ILE A 79 -22.68 -9.68 -9.06
CA ILE A 79 -23.02 -10.89 -8.30
C ILE A 79 -22.95 -10.61 -6.79
N SER A 80 -21.89 -9.93 -6.36
CA SER A 80 -21.60 -9.66 -4.96
C SER A 80 -20.71 -8.44 -4.76
N TYR A 81 -20.68 -7.94 -3.54
CA TYR A 81 -19.69 -6.98 -3.06
C TYR A 81 -18.96 -7.55 -1.86
N PHE A 82 -17.69 -7.21 -1.71
CA PHE A 82 -16.95 -7.46 -0.48
C PHE A 82 -17.17 -6.32 0.51
N ILE A 83 -17.26 -6.66 1.79
CA ILE A 83 -17.37 -5.72 2.89
C ILE A 83 -16.20 -5.98 3.84
N ALA A 84 -15.36 -4.95 4.03
CA ALA A 84 -14.31 -4.98 5.04
C ALA A 84 -14.93 -5.00 6.44
N TYR A 85 -14.42 -5.86 7.31
CA TYR A 85 -14.94 -5.97 8.68
C TYR A 85 -13.88 -5.97 9.78
N CYS A 86 -12.60 -6.27 9.51
CA CYS A 86 -11.48 -5.86 10.38
C CYS A 86 -10.35 -5.34 9.50
N ILE A 87 -9.63 -4.38 10.04
CA ILE A 87 -8.33 -3.96 9.54
C ILE A 87 -7.35 -4.04 10.69
N ALA A 88 -6.25 -4.75 10.47
CA ALA A 88 -5.16 -4.87 11.43
C ALA A 88 -3.93 -4.14 10.89
N SER A 89 -3.20 -3.49 11.77
CA SER A 89 -1.91 -2.90 11.46
C SER A 89 -0.86 -3.25 12.47
N THR A 90 0.36 -3.39 11.99
CA THR A 90 1.56 -3.57 12.82
C THR A 90 2.50 -2.42 12.56
N VAL A 91 2.92 -1.78 13.64
CA VAL A 91 3.83 -0.64 13.64
C VAL A 91 5.19 -1.14 14.08
N LYS A 92 6.22 -0.84 13.28
CA LYS A 92 7.61 -1.00 13.69
C LYS A 92 8.20 0.39 13.86
N ASN A 93 8.50 0.77 15.10
CA ASN A 93 9.14 2.03 15.45
C ASN A 93 10.42 1.77 16.27
N LYS A 94 11.12 2.82 16.72
CA LYS A 94 12.39 2.65 17.46
C LYS A 94 12.22 1.97 18.81
N SER A 95 11.04 2.08 19.42
CA SER A 95 10.74 1.50 20.73
C SER A 95 10.35 0.03 20.66
N GLY A 96 9.95 -0.46 19.49
CA GLY A 96 9.61 -1.86 19.28
C GLY A 96 8.54 -2.09 18.21
N ILE A 97 7.85 -3.22 18.33
CA ILE A 97 6.77 -3.63 17.44
C ILE A 97 5.49 -3.75 18.26
N HIS A 98 4.42 -3.11 17.80
CA HIS A 98 3.09 -3.27 18.36
C HIS A 98 2.03 -3.31 17.25
N SER A 99 0.84 -3.81 17.59
CA SER A 99 -0.25 -3.98 16.63
C SER A 99 -1.57 -3.44 17.18
N PHE A 100 -2.48 -3.08 16.27
CA PHE A 100 -3.85 -2.68 16.58
C PHE A 100 -4.81 -3.20 15.49
N CYS A 101 -6.04 -3.62 15.84
CA CYS A 101 -7.14 -3.85 14.89
C CYS A 101 -8.33 -2.96 15.23
N TYR A 102 -9.03 -2.55 14.19
CA TYR A 102 -10.35 -1.95 14.24
C TYR A 102 -11.30 -2.81 13.42
N ASP A 103 -12.52 -3.00 13.90
CA ASP A 103 -13.52 -3.82 13.25
C ASP A 103 -14.88 -3.13 13.13
N ILE A 104 -15.74 -3.70 12.30
CA ILE A 104 -17.05 -3.17 11.90
C ILE A 104 -18.02 -2.93 13.06
N ARG A 105 -17.77 -3.48 14.25
CA ARG A 105 -18.59 -3.19 15.44
C ARG A 105 -18.42 -1.74 15.90
N GLN A 106 -17.32 -1.10 15.52
CA GLN A 106 -17.08 0.32 15.77
C GLN A 106 -17.56 1.14 14.56
N ALA A 107 -18.39 2.15 14.81
CA ALA A 107 -18.80 3.09 13.76
C ALA A 107 -17.57 3.76 13.15
N ASP A 108 -17.53 3.90 11.83
CA ASP A 108 -16.42 4.53 11.10
C ASP A 108 -15.03 3.92 11.41
N PHE A 109 -14.96 2.61 11.69
CA PHE A 109 -13.72 1.93 12.11
C PHE A 109 -12.52 2.16 11.17
N LEU A 110 -12.75 2.30 9.86
CA LEU A 110 -11.69 2.62 8.88
C LEU A 110 -11.14 4.03 9.06
N ASP A 111 -11.98 5.01 9.42
CA ASP A 111 -11.55 6.37 9.70
C ASP A 111 -10.80 6.44 11.04
N GLN A 112 -11.26 5.69 12.05
CA GLN A 112 -10.57 5.54 13.32
C GLN A 112 -9.19 4.89 13.16
N TRP A 113 -9.13 3.80 12.39
CA TRP A 113 -7.86 3.16 12.01
C TRP A 113 -6.92 4.16 11.31
N LEU A 114 -7.42 4.93 10.34
CA LEU A 114 -6.58 5.86 9.60
C LEU A 114 -6.09 7.03 10.48
N ASN A 115 -6.89 7.49 11.44
CA ASN A 115 -6.46 8.41 12.48
C ASN A 115 -5.28 7.83 13.27
N GLN A 116 -5.40 6.59 13.76
CA GLN A 116 -4.32 5.91 14.49
C GLN A 116 -3.05 5.80 13.63
N VAL A 117 -3.17 5.40 12.36
CA VAL A 117 -2.03 5.33 11.42
C VAL A 117 -1.32 6.68 11.28
N PHE A 118 -2.07 7.79 11.25
CA PHE A 118 -1.46 9.13 11.22
C PHE A 118 -0.76 9.52 12.52
N GLU A 119 -1.29 9.10 13.68
CA GLU A 119 -0.63 9.31 14.97
C GLU A 119 0.68 8.53 15.07
N GLU A 120 0.68 7.25 14.70
CA GLU A 120 1.89 6.41 14.66
C GLU A 120 2.93 6.95 13.67
N ALA A 121 2.46 7.48 12.53
CA ALA A 121 3.33 8.10 11.54
C ALA A 121 4.06 9.35 12.05
N LYS A 122 3.55 10.05 13.08
CA LYS A 122 4.29 11.14 13.75
C LYS A 122 5.57 10.60 14.36
N GLN A 123 5.49 9.47 15.07
CA GLN A 123 6.63 8.87 15.73
C GLN A 123 7.59 8.23 14.73
N ILE A 124 7.07 7.45 13.77
CA ILE A 124 7.91 6.84 12.72
C ILE A 124 8.69 7.88 11.92
N LYS A 125 8.08 9.03 11.64
CA LYS A 125 8.78 10.13 10.96
C LYS A 125 9.94 10.68 11.79
N LYS A 126 9.78 10.78 13.11
CA LYS A 126 10.86 11.21 14.02
C LYS A 126 11.96 10.15 14.08
N ASP A 127 11.58 8.89 14.21
CA ASP A 127 12.51 7.77 14.38
C ASP A 127 13.39 7.52 13.16
N ASN A 128 12.88 7.79 11.95
CA ASN A 128 13.65 7.68 10.71
C ASN A 128 14.42 8.96 10.34
N LYS A 129 14.36 10.05 11.13
CA LYS A 129 15.07 11.30 10.82
C LYS A 129 16.58 11.12 11.00
N TYR A 130 17.41 11.72 10.13
CA TYR A 130 18.86 11.80 10.38
C TYR A 130 19.11 12.71 11.59
N GLU A 131 20.17 12.40 12.33
CA GLU A 131 20.65 13.24 13.43
C GLU A 131 21.18 14.58 12.91
N ASP A 132 21.88 14.56 11.77
CA ASP A 132 22.29 15.76 11.06
C ASP A 132 21.11 16.39 10.30
N GLU A 133 20.66 17.55 10.76
CA GLU A 133 19.56 18.31 10.17
C GLU A 133 19.91 18.93 8.80
N SER A 134 21.20 19.03 8.44
CA SER A 134 21.62 19.52 7.13
C SER A 134 21.32 18.54 6.00
N ILE A 135 21.11 17.25 6.32
CA ILE A 135 20.77 16.23 5.35
C ILE A 135 19.30 16.41 4.95
N PRO A 136 19.00 16.80 3.70
CA PRO A 136 17.62 16.98 3.27
C PRO A 136 16.92 15.62 3.22
N GLN A 137 15.71 15.57 3.78
CA GLN A 137 14.86 14.39 3.74
C GLN A 137 13.45 14.74 3.25
N HIS A 138 12.91 13.91 2.36
CA HIS A 138 11.49 13.94 1.99
C HIS A 138 10.80 12.75 2.66
N PHE A 139 10.12 13.00 3.78
CA PHE A 139 9.52 11.94 4.58
C PHE A 139 8.05 11.69 4.24
N GLU A 140 7.84 10.57 3.56
CA GLU A 140 6.55 9.90 3.49
C GLU A 140 6.67 8.59 4.29
N VAL A 141 5.78 8.40 5.26
CA VAL A 141 5.76 7.17 6.06
C VAL A 141 5.12 6.07 5.24
N SER A 142 5.85 4.99 5.00
CA SER A 142 5.37 3.85 4.23
C SER A 142 4.37 3.02 5.02
N VAL A 143 3.23 2.77 4.40
CA VAL A 143 2.20 1.83 4.86
C VAL A 143 2.13 0.70 3.83
N PHE A 144 2.57 -0.49 4.23
CA PHE A 144 2.67 -1.65 3.35
C PHE A 144 1.48 -2.59 3.55
N GLY A 145 0.73 -2.82 2.47
CA GLY A 145 -0.15 -3.98 2.37
C GLY A 145 0.52 -5.10 1.56
N PHE A 146 0.01 -6.32 1.67
CA PHE A 146 0.49 -7.45 0.87
C PHE A 146 -0.59 -7.90 -0.11
N HIS A 147 -0.33 -7.82 -1.42
CA HIS A 147 -1.35 -8.02 -2.46
C HIS A 147 -2.48 -6.97 -2.42
N SER A 148 -2.16 -5.79 -1.88
CA SER A 148 -3.09 -4.71 -1.57
C SER A 148 -3.46 -3.83 -2.78
N THR A 149 -2.66 -3.86 -3.85
CA THR A 149 -2.78 -2.96 -5.03
C THR A 149 -4.16 -2.92 -5.67
N LYS A 150 -4.88 -4.04 -5.61
CA LYS A 150 -6.24 -4.18 -6.18
C LYS A 150 -7.32 -4.18 -5.11
N PHE A 151 -7.09 -4.90 -4.02
CA PHE A 151 -8.13 -5.25 -3.06
C PHE A 151 -8.19 -4.22 -1.93
N ASP A 152 -7.22 -4.22 -1.03
CA ASP A 152 -7.21 -3.39 0.18
C ASP A 152 -7.30 -1.90 -0.14
N VAL A 153 -6.58 -1.46 -1.18
CA VAL A 153 -6.57 -0.06 -1.55
C VAL A 153 -7.98 0.40 -1.92
N SER A 154 -8.80 -0.42 -2.58
CA SER A 154 -10.17 -0.05 -2.95
C SER A 154 -11.08 0.21 -1.74
N PHE A 155 -10.90 -0.55 -0.65
CA PHE A 155 -11.65 -0.37 0.60
C PHE A 155 -11.22 0.90 1.32
N VAL A 156 -9.91 1.06 1.48
CA VAL A 156 -9.35 2.23 2.17
C VAL A 156 -9.61 3.51 1.36
N PHE A 157 -9.64 3.43 0.02
CA PHE A 157 -9.78 4.59 -0.88
C PHE A 157 -10.99 5.45 -0.60
N LYS A 158 -12.14 4.83 -0.29
CA LYS A 158 -13.38 5.57 0.04
C LYS A 158 -13.16 6.46 1.26
N ASN A 159 -12.40 5.97 2.24
CA ASN A 159 -12.06 6.65 3.48
C ASN A 159 -10.85 7.60 3.33
N LEU A 160 -10.06 7.51 2.26
CA LEU A 160 -8.92 8.43 1.98
C LEU A 160 -9.36 9.85 1.54
N LYS A 161 -10.65 10.10 1.36
CA LYS A 161 -11.21 11.44 1.15
C LYS A 161 -12.01 11.86 2.38
N SER A 162 -11.39 12.64 3.25
CA SER A 162 -12.00 13.10 4.50
C SER A 162 -11.80 14.60 4.71
N LYS A 163 -12.41 15.13 5.78
CA LYS A 163 -12.14 16.49 6.29
C LYS A 163 -10.68 16.65 6.73
N ASN A 164 -10.05 15.58 7.24
CA ASN A 164 -8.73 15.66 7.89
C ASN A 164 -7.54 15.40 6.97
N TRP A 165 -7.72 14.68 5.86
CA TRP A 165 -6.66 14.34 4.91
C TRP A 165 -7.13 14.41 3.46
N ARG A 166 -6.18 14.41 2.53
CA ARG A 166 -6.44 14.36 1.09
C ARG A 166 -5.41 13.51 0.37
N ILE A 167 -5.86 12.85 -0.70
CA ILE A 167 -4.96 12.22 -1.66
C ILE A 167 -4.22 13.33 -2.42
N ILE A 168 -2.89 13.28 -2.43
CA ILE A 168 -2.04 14.24 -3.16
C ILE A 168 -1.34 13.61 -4.36
N LYS A 169 -1.21 12.29 -4.39
CA LYS A 169 -0.63 11.56 -5.52
C LYS A 169 -1.27 10.19 -5.62
N HIS A 170 -1.52 9.77 -6.85
CA HIS A 170 -1.97 8.45 -7.21
C HIS A 170 -1.15 7.99 -8.43
N ILE A 171 -0.57 6.79 -8.36
CA ILE A 171 0.18 6.19 -9.46
C ILE A 171 -0.53 4.90 -9.89
N ASP A 172 -0.75 4.78 -11.20
CA ASP A 172 -1.43 3.70 -11.95
C ASP A 172 -2.92 3.98 -12.27
N SER A 173 -3.61 3.04 -12.92
CA SER A 173 -4.97 3.15 -13.46
C SER A 173 -6.07 3.15 -12.37
N GLY A 174 -7.30 3.52 -12.73
CA GLY A 174 -8.42 3.62 -11.78
C GLY A 174 -8.79 2.34 -11.03
N THR A 175 -8.29 1.16 -11.44
CA THR A 175 -8.61 -0.15 -10.85
C THR A 175 -7.42 -0.83 -10.15
N VAL A 176 -6.20 -0.33 -10.35
CA VAL A 176 -4.99 -0.86 -9.74
C VAL A 176 -4.16 0.33 -9.29
N ALA A 177 -4.00 0.50 -7.99
CA ALA A 177 -3.22 1.59 -7.43
C ALA A 177 -1.87 1.03 -6.94
N LYS A 178 -0.81 1.33 -7.68
CA LYS A 178 0.55 0.92 -7.27
C LYS A 178 1.05 1.72 -6.08
N GLN A 179 0.65 2.97 -6.01
CA GLN A 179 1.05 3.87 -4.94
C GLN A 179 -0.02 4.94 -4.75
N ILE A 180 -0.37 5.20 -3.49
CA ILE A 180 -1.17 6.34 -3.09
C ILE A 180 -0.44 7.13 -2.02
N ILE A 181 -0.38 8.45 -2.19
CA ILE A 181 0.12 9.35 -1.17
C ILE A 181 -1.03 10.17 -0.62
N VAL A 182 -1.22 10.07 0.69
CA VAL A 182 -2.25 10.76 1.44
C VAL A 182 -1.58 11.74 2.39
N ARG A 183 -2.02 13.00 2.38
CA ARG A 183 -1.47 14.05 3.25
C ARG A 183 -2.52 14.49 4.25
N HIS A 184 -2.15 14.49 5.53
CA HIS A 184 -2.93 15.12 6.59
C HIS A 184 -2.95 16.63 6.37
N LYS A 185 -4.13 17.26 6.44
CA LYS A 185 -4.30 18.68 6.10
C LYS A 185 -3.62 19.60 7.11
N VAL A 186 -3.70 19.29 8.41
CA VAL A 186 -3.10 20.07 9.50
C VAL A 186 -1.62 19.73 9.72
N THR A 187 -1.31 18.52 10.19
CA THR A 187 0.08 18.10 10.51
C THR A 187 1.01 17.97 9.30
N HIS A 188 0.46 17.99 8.08
CA HIS A 188 1.19 17.83 6.82
C HIS A 188 1.97 16.52 6.66
N ILE A 189 1.77 15.55 7.57
CA ILE A 189 2.33 14.21 7.46
C ILE A 189 1.77 13.54 6.21
N GLN A 190 2.64 12.80 5.53
CA GLN A 190 2.31 12.07 4.31
C GLN A 190 2.46 10.58 4.57
N LEU A 191 1.39 9.84 4.31
CA LEU A 191 1.39 8.37 4.28
C LEU A 191 1.52 7.92 2.83
N ARG A 192 2.38 6.94 2.60
CA ARG A 192 2.58 6.29 1.31
C ARG A 192 2.06 4.86 1.39
N PHE A 193 0.88 4.64 0.85
CA PHE A 193 0.31 3.31 0.70
C PHE A 193 0.92 2.64 -0.52
N VAL A 194 1.51 1.47 -0.31
CA VAL A 194 2.16 0.67 -1.34
C VAL A 194 1.95 -0.82 -1.09
N ASP A 195 1.91 -1.58 -2.18
CA ASP A 195 1.89 -3.03 -2.11
C ASP A 195 3.32 -3.57 -2.06
N ALA A 196 3.61 -4.36 -1.03
CA ALA A 196 4.90 -5.02 -0.87
C ALA A 196 5.25 -5.89 -2.09
N GLN A 197 4.26 -6.51 -2.75
CA GLN A 197 4.47 -7.33 -3.94
C GLN A 197 4.90 -6.54 -5.19
N ILE A 198 4.82 -5.20 -5.20
CA ILE A 198 5.40 -4.42 -6.30
C ILE A 198 6.93 -4.44 -6.23
N TYR A 199 7.46 -4.43 -5.01
CA TYR A 199 8.90 -4.37 -4.76
C TYR A 199 9.53 -5.77 -4.68
N CYS A 200 8.71 -6.77 -4.36
CA CYS A 200 9.11 -8.15 -4.29
C CYS A 200 8.74 -8.89 -5.58
N THR A 201 9.67 -9.64 -6.17
CA THR A 201 9.34 -10.61 -7.22
C THR A 201 8.23 -11.56 -6.71
N LYS A 202 7.37 -12.08 -7.62
CA LYS A 202 6.19 -12.91 -7.27
C LYS A 202 6.50 -13.92 -6.15
N MET A 203 6.20 -13.55 -4.91
CA MET A 203 6.51 -14.32 -3.72
C MET A 203 5.27 -14.46 -2.85
N THR A 204 5.22 -15.54 -2.08
CA THR A 204 4.16 -15.77 -1.11
C THR A 204 4.36 -14.89 0.12
N LEU A 205 3.30 -14.63 0.89
CA LEU A 205 3.40 -13.91 2.16
C LEU A 205 4.38 -14.62 3.11
N LYS A 206 4.33 -15.95 3.16
CA LYS A 206 5.22 -16.76 4.00
C LYS A 206 6.70 -16.58 3.64
N SER A 207 7.03 -16.60 2.35
CA SER A 207 8.41 -16.32 1.89
C SER A 207 8.81 -14.88 2.17
N PHE A 208 7.90 -13.92 1.96
CA PHE A 208 8.17 -12.51 2.27
C PHE A 208 8.52 -12.31 3.75
N VAL A 209 7.72 -12.86 4.67
CA VAL A 209 7.95 -12.75 6.12
C VAL A 209 9.28 -13.40 6.54
N ARG A 210 9.60 -14.56 5.96
CA ARG A 210 10.87 -15.24 6.24
C ARG A 210 12.07 -14.43 5.74
N ASP A 211 12.00 -13.96 4.50
CA ASP A 211 13.16 -13.39 3.81
C ASP A 211 13.38 -11.90 4.19
N ILE A 212 12.30 -11.16 4.50
CA ILE A 212 12.35 -9.73 4.86
C ILE A 212 12.16 -9.49 6.35
N GLY A 213 11.26 -10.23 6.99
CA GLY A 213 10.94 -10.08 8.41
C GLY A 213 11.88 -10.85 9.36
N GLY A 214 12.67 -11.79 8.84
CA GLY A 214 13.59 -12.61 9.63
C GLY A 214 12.89 -13.54 10.63
N GLY A 215 11.59 -13.78 10.46
CA GLY A 215 10.75 -14.48 11.42
C GLY A 215 9.92 -15.62 10.81
N THR A 216 9.31 -16.43 11.67
CA THR A 216 8.30 -17.40 11.28
C THR A 216 6.92 -16.73 11.20
N MET A 217 6.19 -16.97 10.12
CA MET A 217 4.86 -16.39 9.91
C MET A 217 3.88 -16.97 10.95
N GLN A 218 3.46 -16.14 11.90
CA GLN A 218 2.38 -16.44 12.86
C GLN A 218 1.05 -15.77 12.42
N LYS A 219 0.73 -15.80 11.12
CA LYS A 219 -0.58 -15.33 10.65
C LYS A 219 -1.62 -16.40 10.97
N GLY A 220 -2.64 -16.05 11.76
CA GLY A 220 -3.81 -16.89 11.98
C GLY A 220 -4.53 -17.17 10.66
N ARG A 221 -5.19 -18.33 10.55
CA ARG A 221 -6.10 -18.57 9.42
C ARG A 221 -7.44 -17.95 9.77
N PHE A 222 -8.05 -17.29 8.80
CA PHE A 222 -9.35 -16.65 8.98
C PHE A 222 -10.43 -17.47 8.26
N PRO A 223 -11.58 -17.76 8.89
CA PRO A 223 -12.64 -18.53 8.27
C PRO A 223 -13.51 -17.67 7.32
N TYR A 224 -12.98 -17.41 6.11
CA TYR A 224 -13.57 -16.49 5.12
C TYR A 224 -15.02 -16.80 4.72
N GLU A 225 -15.43 -18.08 4.73
CA GLU A 225 -16.79 -18.50 4.34
C GLU A 225 -17.74 -18.60 5.54
N TYR A 226 -17.20 -18.60 6.76
CA TYR A 226 -17.97 -18.77 7.99
C TYR A 226 -18.55 -17.45 8.47
N ILE A 227 -17.72 -16.40 8.52
CA ILE A 227 -18.17 -15.04 8.85
C ILE A 227 -18.83 -14.44 7.62
N ASN A 228 -20.08 -14.00 7.80
CA ASN A 228 -20.89 -13.40 6.75
C ASN A 228 -21.79 -12.30 7.34
N ILE A 229 -22.53 -11.63 6.46
CA ILE A 229 -23.37 -10.49 6.81
C ILE A 229 -24.43 -10.79 7.89
N ASN A 230 -24.84 -12.05 8.06
CA ASN A 230 -25.89 -12.43 9.00
C ASN A 230 -25.35 -12.77 10.40
N ASN A 231 -24.07 -13.14 10.52
CA ASN A 231 -23.51 -13.65 11.78
C ASN A 231 -22.28 -12.90 12.28
N TYR A 232 -21.72 -11.94 11.52
CA TYR A 232 -20.47 -11.28 11.91
C TYR A 232 -20.52 -10.66 13.32
N ALA A 233 -21.63 -10.02 13.70
CA ALA A 233 -21.75 -9.39 15.01
C ALA A 233 -21.62 -10.41 16.14
N THR A 234 -22.36 -11.52 16.06
CA THR A 234 -22.34 -12.56 17.09
C THR A 234 -21.04 -13.35 17.08
N GLU A 235 -20.46 -13.65 15.91
CA GLU A 235 -19.23 -14.44 15.82
C GLU A 235 -18.00 -13.65 16.28
N LEU A 236 -17.95 -12.34 16.03
CA LEU A 236 -16.82 -11.50 16.46
C LEU A 236 -16.85 -11.18 17.95
N ASP A 237 -18.00 -11.29 18.62
CA ASP A 237 -18.15 -11.09 20.08
C ASP A 237 -17.74 -12.31 20.91
N LYS A 238 -17.57 -13.47 20.26
CA LYS A 238 -17.14 -14.69 20.94
C LYS A 238 -15.66 -14.62 21.33
N SER A 239 -15.37 -15.13 22.52
CA SER A 239 -13.99 -15.36 22.99
C SER A 239 -13.52 -16.79 22.73
N GLU A 240 -14.41 -17.67 22.30
CA GLU A 240 -14.09 -19.06 21.96
C GLU A 240 -13.44 -19.18 20.57
N PRO A 241 -12.54 -20.16 20.35
CA PRO A 241 -11.99 -20.42 19.03
C PRO A 241 -13.07 -20.80 18.02
N PHE A 242 -12.87 -20.44 16.75
CA PHE A 242 -13.74 -20.91 15.68
C PHE A 242 -13.75 -22.44 15.61
N PRO A 243 -14.92 -23.04 15.34
CA PRO A 243 -15.01 -24.48 15.17
C PRO A 243 -14.23 -24.92 13.93
N GLY A 244 -13.72 -26.16 13.92
CA GLY A 244 -12.86 -26.65 12.84
C GLY A 244 -13.53 -26.58 11.46
N GLU A 245 -14.86 -26.73 11.41
CA GLU A 245 -15.64 -26.65 10.18
C GLU A 245 -15.68 -25.24 9.58
N ALA A 246 -15.42 -24.19 10.39
CA ALA A 246 -15.34 -22.81 9.93
C ALA A 246 -14.21 -22.63 8.89
N PHE A 247 -13.21 -23.52 8.91
CA PHE A 247 -12.08 -23.51 8.00
C PHE A 247 -12.27 -24.40 6.78
N ASN A 248 -13.45 -24.96 6.54
CA ASN A 248 -13.71 -25.76 5.35
C ASN A 248 -13.90 -24.86 4.11
N ASN A 249 -13.12 -25.12 3.06
CA ASN A 249 -13.31 -24.48 1.76
C ASN A 249 -14.40 -25.23 0.99
N LYS A 250 -15.59 -24.64 0.82
CA LYS A 250 -16.70 -25.30 0.11
C LYS A 250 -16.45 -25.46 -1.38
N LEU A 251 -15.61 -24.61 -1.97
CA LEU A 251 -15.27 -24.70 -3.40
C LEU A 251 -14.32 -25.87 -3.72
N LYS A 252 -13.42 -26.19 -2.80
CA LYS A 252 -12.39 -27.23 -3.00
C LYS A 252 -12.67 -28.51 -2.21
N ASN A 253 -13.72 -28.54 -1.38
CA ASN A 253 -14.03 -29.61 -0.42
C ASN A 253 -12.78 -30.03 0.38
N LYS A 254 -12.00 -29.04 0.83
CA LYS A 254 -10.77 -29.25 1.61
C LYS A 254 -10.77 -28.37 2.84
N SER A 255 -10.31 -28.91 3.96
CA SER A 255 -10.02 -28.11 5.14
C SER A 255 -8.85 -27.18 4.84
N ILE A 256 -9.02 -25.92 5.20
CA ILE A 256 -7.98 -24.89 5.22
C ILE A 256 -7.40 -24.84 6.64
N SER A 257 -7.44 -25.91 7.44
CA SER A 257 -6.71 -26.00 8.72
C SER A 257 -5.26 -26.48 8.55
#